data_AF-A0A518BG81-F1
#
_entry.id   AF-A0A518BG81-F1
#
_cell.length_a   1.000
_cell.length_b   1.000
_cell.length_c   1.000
_cell.angle_alpha   90.00
_cell.angle_beta   90.00
_cell.angle_gamma   90.00
#
_symmetry.space_group_name_H-M   'P 1'
#
loop_
_entity.id
_entity.type
_entity.pdbx_description
1 polymer ?
#
loop_
_entity_poly.entity_id
_entity_poly.type
_entity_poly.pdbx_seq_one_letter_code
_entity_poly.pdbx_strand_id
1 'polypeptide(L)'
;MSVDGRTCRSCGAPVEARFCSACGERWIPEQGEGLHQVVGTWLGDFLGTDGRIWRTMAAAVFRPGLLTDDYLRGRRQPWLRPLQLFVVCNVLYFLLQPFTSFNAFASTLQVQLEFQGYSESIRPTVDTWRAERSRELAAKGVEPELAEAMADELLNARFDRTFQGLSKAALILLVPLLALGVALVTPRAGPSFWLVFSLHYTAAVLLAVHLAWAFVTRLVLEALQLEQGPLRWVMTEGAALGISVLWAACALRRLRSYAWWRAVLSGLLLGVWFLIAMISYRYALFWWTWSVVT
;
A
#
# COMPACT_ATOMS: atom_id res chain seq x y z
N MET A 1 6.32 -24.61 -44.62
CA MET A 1 6.03 -23.22 -44.19
C MET A 1 4.71 -23.27 -43.43
N SER A 2 4.78 -23.39 -42.10
CA SER A 2 3.62 -23.52 -41.22
C SER A 2 3.11 -22.14 -40.80
N VAL A 3 1.79 -22.02 -40.77
CA VAL A 3 1.01 -20.85 -40.37
C VAL A 3 1.10 -20.71 -38.84
N ASP A 4 1.95 -19.84 -38.32
CA ASP A 4 2.04 -19.58 -36.87
C ASP A 4 0.89 -18.65 -36.41
N GLY A 5 -0.30 -19.25 -36.32
CA GLY A 5 -1.46 -18.68 -35.65
C GLY A 5 -1.18 -18.53 -34.16
N ARG A 6 -0.87 -17.30 -33.73
CA ARG A 6 -0.64 -16.94 -32.33
C ARG A 6 -1.95 -17.09 -31.55
N THR A 7 -2.03 -18.04 -30.63
CA THR A 7 -3.23 -18.23 -29.79
C THR A 7 -3.31 -17.21 -28.66
N CYS A 8 -4.52 -16.73 -28.37
CA CYS A 8 -4.78 -15.78 -27.30
C CYS A 8 -4.53 -16.43 -25.94
N ARG A 9 -3.67 -15.84 -25.09
CA ARG A 9 -3.40 -16.36 -23.74
C ARG A 9 -4.63 -16.28 -22.79
N SER A 10 -5.60 -15.43 -23.09
CA SER A 10 -6.83 -15.30 -22.28
C SER A 10 -7.98 -16.22 -22.70
N CYS A 11 -8.18 -16.48 -24.00
CA CYS A 11 -9.33 -17.25 -24.49
C CYS A 11 -8.99 -18.43 -25.43
N GLY A 12 -7.73 -18.60 -25.83
CA GLY A 12 -7.29 -19.66 -26.74
C GLY A 12 -7.60 -19.43 -28.22
N ALA A 13 -8.39 -18.40 -28.58
CA ALA A 13 -8.70 -18.10 -29.97
C ALA A 13 -7.46 -17.67 -30.78
N PRO A 14 -7.39 -17.96 -32.10
CA PRO A 14 -6.32 -17.45 -32.95
C PRO A 14 -6.35 -15.91 -32.99
N VAL A 15 -5.17 -15.30 -32.88
CA VAL A 15 -4.98 -13.84 -32.86
C VAL A 15 -4.21 -13.42 -34.10
N GLU A 16 -4.92 -12.74 -35.00
CA GLU A 16 -4.36 -12.21 -36.25
C GLU A 16 -4.04 -10.71 -36.15
N ALA A 17 -4.60 -10.01 -35.14
CA ALA A 17 -4.50 -8.57 -34.95
C ALA A 17 -3.83 -8.18 -33.62
N ARG A 18 -3.58 -6.87 -33.41
CA ARG A 18 -3.09 -6.32 -32.13
C ARG A 18 -4.05 -6.53 -30.95
N PHE A 19 -5.31 -6.83 -31.22
CA PHE A 19 -6.32 -7.16 -30.22
C PHE A 19 -7.02 -8.46 -30.64
N CYS A 20 -7.31 -9.34 -29.68
CA CYS A 20 -8.08 -10.55 -29.94
C CYS A 20 -9.53 -10.20 -30.24
N SER A 21 -10.06 -10.63 -31.38
CA SER A 21 -11.45 -10.40 -31.78
C SER A 21 -12.47 -11.12 -30.87
N ALA A 22 -12.06 -12.21 -30.22
CA ALA A 22 -12.95 -13.01 -29.37
C ALA A 22 -13.08 -12.47 -27.93
N CYS A 23 -12.01 -11.90 -27.38
CA CYS A 23 -12.00 -11.47 -25.97
C CYS A 23 -11.41 -10.08 -25.72
N GLY A 24 -11.00 -9.36 -26.76
CA GLY A 24 -10.42 -8.02 -26.67
C GLY A 24 -8.94 -7.97 -26.24
N GLU A 25 -8.28 -9.10 -25.96
CA GLU A 25 -6.91 -9.13 -25.42
C GLU A 25 -5.90 -8.42 -26.31
N ARG A 26 -5.21 -7.42 -25.76
CA ARG A 26 -4.17 -6.70 -26.50
C ARG A 26 -2.92 -7.58 -26.54
N TRP A 27 -2.46 -7.86 -27.75
CA TRP A 27 -1.18 -8.52 -27.97
C TRP A 27 -0.05 -7.55 -27.64
N ILE A 28 0.78 -7.92 -26.66
CA ILE A 28 1.95 -7.15 -26.23
C ILE A 28 3.20 -7.94 -26.66
N PRO A 29 4.08 -7.38 -27.50
CA PRO A 29 5.30 -8.05 -27.94
C PRO A 29 6.23 -8.36 -26.76
N GLU A 30 7.07 -9.38 -26.92
CA GLU A 30 7.99 -9.90 -25.89
C GLU A 30 9.00 -8.85 -25.36
N GLN A 31 9.22 -7.78 -26.11
CA GLN A 31 10.14 -6.69 -25.76
C GLN A 31 9.59 -5.68 -24.73
N GLY A 32 8.35 -5.87 -24.26
CA GLY A 32 7.72 -4.99 -23.27
C GLY A 32 7.23 -3.66 -23.84
N GLU A 33 6.35 -2.97 -23.10
CA GLU A 33 5.85 -1.64 -23.47
C GLU A 33 6.67 -0.58 -22.73
N GLY A 34 7.07 0.50 -23.42
CA GLY A 34 7.67 1.66 -22.78
C GLY A 34 6.68 2.37 -21.84
N LEU A 35 7.21 3.04 -20.80
CA LEU A 35 6.42 3.68 -19.73
C LEU A 35 5.28 4.58 -20.28
N HIS A 36 5.52 5.32 -21.36
CA HIS A 36 4.54 6.20 -22.00
C HIS A 36 3.35 5.44 -22.61
N GLN A 37 3.58 4.27 -23.23
CA GLN A 37 2.50 3.46 -23.81
C GLN A 37 1.65 2.80 -22.74
N VAL A 38 2.26 2.46 -21.59
CA VAL A 38 1.54 2.01 -20.40
C VAL A 38 0.60 3.12 -19.91
N VAL A 39 1.09 4.36 -19.74
CA VAL A 39 0.29 5.51 -19.28
C VAL A 39 -0.86 5.86 -20.25
N GLY A 40 -0.64 5.80 -21.56
CA GLY A 40 -1.71 6.06 -22.54
C GLY A 40 -2.83 5.01 -22.50
N THR A 41 -2.47 3.74 -22.32
CA THR A 41 -3.46 2.64 -22.19
C THR A 41 -4.22 2.75 -20.86
N TRP A 42 -3.54 3.21 -19.80
CA TRP A 42 -4.11 3.46 -18.48
C TRP A 42 -5.28 4.45 -18.48
N LEU A 43 -5.14 5.59 -19.16
CA LEU A 43 -6.20 6.60 -19.20
C LEU A 43 -7.44 6.08 -19.96
N GLY A 44 -7.24 5.27 -21.00
CA GLY A 44 -8.33 4.60 -21.71
C GLY A 44 -9.06 3.55 -20.86
N ASP A 45 -8.31 2.72 -20.11
CA ASP A 45 -8.90 1.72 -19.20
C ASP A 45 -9.62 2.36 -18.00
N PHE A 46 -9.17 3.52 -17.51
CA PHE A 46 -9.76 4.22 -16.36
C PHE A 46 -11.08 4.93 -16.72
N LEU A 47 -11.21 5.42 -17.95
CA LEU A 47 -12.43 6.06 -18.47
C LEU A 47 -13.43 5.06 -19.05
N GLY A 48 -13.06 3.77 -19.15
CA GLY A 48 -13.92 2.70 -19.67
C GLY A 48 -14.97 2.24 -18.66
N THR A 49 -16.24 2.27 -19.07
CA THR A 49 -17.44 1.90 -18.28
C THR A 49 -17.67 0.38 -18.13
N ASP A 50 -16.63 -0.45 -18.13
CA ASP A 50 -16.78 -1.92 -18.21
C ASP A 50 -16.94 -2.64 -16.85
N GLY A 51 -17.02 -1.91 -15.73
CA GLY A 51 -17.09 -2.51 -14.38
C GLY A 51 -15.88 -3.37 -13.98
N ARG A 52 -14.84 -3.42 -14.83
CA ARG A 52 -13.59 -4.19 -14.67
C ARG A 52 -12.88 -3.84 -13.37
N ILE A 53 -12.93 -2.56 -12.97
CA ILE A 53 -12.33 -2.05 -11.74
C ILE A 53 -12.91 -2.78 -10.51
N TRP A 54 -14.22 -2.72 -10.32
CA TRP A 54 -14.91 -3.34 -9.19
C TRP A 54 -14.72 -4.85 -9.14
N ARG A 55 -14.80 -5.52 -10.30
CA ARG A 55 -14.55 -6.96 -10.41
C ARG A 55 -13.13 -7.33 -9.99
N THR A 56 -12.14 -6.54 -10.41
CA THR A 56 -10.72 -6.77 -10.03
C THR A 56 -10.50 -6.52 -8.54
N MET A 57 -11.05 -5.44 -7.98
CA MET A 57 -10.93 -5.13 -6.56
C MET A 57 -11.56 -6.21 -5.68
N ALA A 58 -12.76 -6.68 -6.03
CA ALA A 58 -13.42 -7.77 -5.33
C ALA A 58 -12.58 -9.06 -5.39
N ALA A 59 -12.01 -9.39 -6.56
CA ALA A 59 -11.10 -10.52 -6.69
C ALA A 59 -9.82 -10.35 -5.87
N ALA A 60 -9.28 -9.13 -5.75
CA ALA A 60 -8.09 -8.84 -4.96
C ALA A 60 -8.30 -9.15 -3.48
N VAL A 61 -9.45 -8.78 -2.91
CA VAL A 61 -9.77 -8.99 -1.49
C VAL A 61 -10.23 -10.43 -1.21
N PHE A 62 -11.21 -10.93 -1.97
CA PHE A 62 -11.91 -12.18 -1.64
C PHE A 62 -11.29 -13.43 -2.27
N ARG A 63 -10.39 -13.29 -3.25
CA ARG A 63 -9.74 -14.42 -3.94
C ARG A 63 -8.21 -14.27 -3.92
N PRO A 64 -7.57 -14.38 -2.74
CA PRO A 64 -6.14 -14.18 -2.58
C PRO A 64 -5.34 -15.06 -3.56
N GLY A 65 -4.39 -14.42 -4.27
CA GLY A 65 -3.53 -15.07 -5.26
C GLY A 65 -4.15 -15.33 -6.64
N LEU A 66 -5.45 -15.15 -6.86
CA LEU A 66 -6.08 -15.33 -8.19
C LEU A 66 -5.48 -14.38 -9.24
N LEU A 67 -5.40 -13.09 -8.92
CA LEU A 67 -4.91 -12.06 -9.85
C LEU A 67 -3.45 -12.27 -10.21
N THR A 68 -2.63 -12.67 -9.23
CA THR A 68 -1.22 -13.02 -9.45
C THR A 68 -1.08 -14.24 -10.35
N ASP A 69 -1.88 -15.29 -10.13
CA ASP A 69 -1.86 -16.52 -10.94
C ASP A 69 -2.25 -16.24 -12.39
N ASP A 70 -3.35 -15.49 -12.59
CA ASP A 70 -3.83 -15.11 -13.92
C ASP A 70 -2.80 -14.25 -14.66
N TYR A 71 -2.20 -13.27 -13.99
CA TYR A 71 -1.19 -12.41 -14.58
C TYR A 71 0.06 -13.20 -15.01
N LEU A 72 0.55 -14.12 -14.16
CA LEU A 72 1.73 -14.93 -14.44
C LEU A 72 1.49 -15.97 -15.55
N ARG A 73 0.26 -16.46 -15.69
CA ARG A 73 -0.17 -17.30 -16.82
C ARG A 73 -0.42 -16.50 -18.11
N GLY A 74 -0.33 -15.18 -18.04
CA GLY A 74 -0.52 -14.29 -19.18
C GLY A 74 -1.98 -13.97 -19.53
N ARG A 75 -2.93 -14.27 -18.63
CA ARG A 75 -4.33 -13.86 -18.75
C ARG A 75 -4.50 -12.42 -18.24
N ARG A 76 -4.73 -11.44 -19.13
CA ARG A 76 -4.78 -10.01 -18.76
C ARG A 76 -6.15 -9.35 -18.97
N GLN A 77 -7.02 -9.91 -19.81
CA GLN A 77 -8.30 -9.29 -20.18
C GLN A 77 -9.40 -9.17 -19.12
N PRO A 78 -9.54 -10.03 -18.10
CA PRO A 78 -10.61 -9.79 -17.13
C PRO A 78 -10.22 -8.75 -16.06
N TRP A 79 -8.93 -8.43 -15.92
CA TRP A 79 -8.37 -7.76 -14.75
C TRP A 79 -7.61 -6.49 -15.10
N LEU A 80 -7.53 -5.57 -14.13
CA LEU A 80 -6.55 -4.50 -14.22
C LEU A 80 -5.13 -5.05 -14.12
N ARG A 81 -4.17 -4.37 -14.76
CA ARG A 81 -2.74 -4.67 -14.59
C ARG A 81 -2.34 -4.48 -13.11
N PRO A 82 -1.31 -5.18 -12.59
CA PRO A 82 -0.95 -5.10 -11.17
C PRO A 82 -0.68 -3.67 -10.67
N LEU A 83 0.04 -2.87 -11.46
CA LEU A 83 0.30 -1.45 -11.13
C LEU A 83 -0.97 -0.59 -11.23
N GLN A 84 -1.84 -0.88 -12.21
CA GLN A 84 -3.16 -0.22 -12.35
C GLN A 84 -3.99 -0.40 -11.09
N LEU A 85 -4.14 -1.66 -10.68
CA LEU A 85 -4.90 -1.99 -9.50
C LEU A 85 -4.33 -1.31 -8.26
N PHE A 86 -3.00 -1.32 -8.08
CA PHE A 86 -2.33 -0.66 -6.96
C PHE A 86 -2.67 0.84 -6.86
N VAL A 87 -2.51 1.61 -7.95
CA VAL A 87 -2.80 3.07 -7.88
C VAL A 87 -4.28 3.32 -7.69
N VAL A 88 -5.17 2.57 -8.34
CA VAL A 88 -6.62 2.70 -8.13
C VAL A 88 -6.97 2.47 -6.66
N CYS A 89 -6.43 1.42 -6.06
CA CYS A 89 -6.64 1.11 -4.64
C CYS A 89 -5.99 2.16 -3.71
N ASN A 90 -4.85 2.72 -4.09
CA ASN A 90 -4.16 3.77 -3.35
C ASN A 90 -4.94 5.09 -3.37
N VAL A 91 -5.42 5.52 -4.55
CA VAL A 91 -6.30 6.69 -4.69
C VAL A 91 -7.56 6.49 -3.87
N LEU A 92 -8.20 5.32 -3.98
CA LEU A 92 -9.40 5.01 -3.21
C LEU A 92 -9.12 4.99 -1.70
N TYR A 93 -7.98 4.45 -1.27
CA TYR A 93 -7.55 4.48 0.13
C TYR A 93 -7.52 5.91 0.68
N PHE A 94 -6.85 6.84 -0.01
CA PHE A 94 -6.75 8.22 0.47
C PHE A 94 -8.04 9.03 0.29
N LEU A 95 -8.88 8.65 -0.67
CA LEU A 95 -10.21 9.25 -0.84
C LEU A 95 -11.16 8.85 0.30
N LEU A 96 -11.06 7.60 0.78
CA LEU A 96 -11.90 7.06 1.85
C LEU A 96 -11.36 7.38 3.26
N GLN A 97 -10.07 7.69 3.39
CA GLN A 97 -9.39 7.97 4.66
C GLN A 97 -10.09 9.00 5.55
N PRO A 98 -10.63 10.15 5.06
CA PRO A 98 -11.35 11.10 5.91
C PRO A 98 -12.66 10.55 6.50
N PHE A 99 -13.28 9.58 5.84
CA PHE A 99 -14.55 8.98 6.28
C PHE A 99 -14.36 7.83 7.27
N THR A 100 -13.19 7.21 7.27
CA THR A 100 -12.86 6.12 8.18
C THR A 100 -12.15 6.60 9.43
N SER A 101 -11.46 7.74 9.40
CA SER A 101 -10.57 8.18 10.49
C SER A 101 -9.46 7.17 10.81
N PHE A 102 -9.18 6.24 9.88
CA PHE A 102 -8.08 5.29 9.99
C PHE A 102 -6.89 5.76 9.19
N ASN A 103 -5.72 5.78 9.82
CA ASN A 103 -4.51 6.36 9.25
C ASN A 103 -3.29 5.46 9.47
N ALA A 104 -3.23 4.37 8.70
CA ALA A 104 -2.09 3.44 8.74
C ALA A 104 -0.80 4.04 8.13
N PHE A 105 -0.92 4.91 7.12
CA PHE A 105 0.25 5.39 6.36
C PHE A 105 0.57 6.87 6.55
N ALA A 106 -0.40 7.70 6.96
CA ALA A 106 -0.20 9.09 7.33
C ALA A 106 -0.35 9.23 8.85
N SER A 107 0.70 9.67 9.55
CA SER A 107 0.67 9.87 11.00
C SER A 107 1.15 11.27 11.37
N THR A 108 0.79 11.73 12.56
CA THR A 108 1.23 13.04 13.08
C THR A 108 2.69 12.99 13.56
N LEU A 109 3.31 14.15 13.73
CA LEU A 109 4.63 14.29 14.36
C LEU A 109 4.64 13.70 15.77
N GLN A 110 3.56 13.89 16.53
CA GLN A 110 3.43 13.27 17.85
C GLN A 110 3.53 11.73 17.77
N VAL A 111 2.80 11.11 16.82
CA VAL A 111 2.86 9.66 16.64
C VAL A 111 4.26 9.18 16.23
N GLN A 112 4.98 10.01 15.47
CA GLN A 112 6.37 9.76 15.08
C GLN A 112 7.33 9.78 16.28
N LEU A 113 7.09 10.65 17.26
CA LEU A 113 7.93 10.85 18.45
C LEU A 113 7.60 9.94 19.64
N GLU A 114 6.39 9.39 19.70
CA GLU A 114 5.93 8.61 20.87
C GLU A 114 5.79 7.12 20.57
N PHE A 115 5.39 6.76 19.34
CA PHE A 115 4.92 5.39 19.05
C PHE A 115 5.70 4.67 17.95
N GLN A 116 6.84 5.20 17.49
CA GLN A 116 7.68 4.54 16.48
C GLN A 116 8.95 3.95 17.09
N GLY A 117 9.42 2.83 16.53
CA GLY A 117 10.66 2.18 16.96
C GLY A 117 11.93 3.02 16.76
N TYR A 118 11.86 4.12 16.00
CA TYR A 118 12.96 5.05 15.75
C TYR A 118 12.78 6.41 16.45
N SER A 119 11.78 6.56 17.33
CA SER A 119 11.45 7.85 17.96
C SER A 119 12.66 8.51 18.63
N GLU A 120 13.46 7.72 19.36
CA GLU A 120 14.68 8.18 20.03
C GLU A 120 15.72 8.77 19.07
N SER A 121 15.77 8.31 17.83
CA SER A 121 16.74 8.82 16.83
C SER A 121 16.35 10.19 16.27
N ILE A 122 15.04 10.50 16.23
CA ILE A 122 14.53 11.74 15.63
C ILE A 122 14.27 12.83 16.68
N ARG A 123 14.02 12.45 17.94
CA ARG A 123 13.68 13.35 19.05
C ARG A 123 14.68 14.51 19.22
N PRO A 124 16.01 14.27 19.23
CA PRO A 124 16.98 15.37 19.39
C PRO A 124 16.89 16.41 18.26
N THR A 125 16.61 15.96 17.04
CA THR A 125 16.51 16.84 15.87
C THR A 125 15.29 17.76 16.00
N VAL A 126 14.16 17.21 16.42
CA VAL A 126 12.92 17.96 16.63
C VAL A 126 13.05 18.93 17.80
N ASP A 127 13.60 18.48 18.93
CA ASP A 127 13.74 19.29 20.14
C ASP A 127 14.71 20.45 19.91
N THR A 128 15.80 20.21 19.16
CA THR A 128 16.74 21.27 18.77
C THR A 128 16.04 22.35 17.93
N TRP A 129 15.27 21.95 16.91
CA TRP A 129 14.53 22.89 16.07
C TRP A 129 13.51 23.71 16.88
N ARG A 130 12.76 23.05 17.79
CA ARG A 130 11.79 23.71 18.67
C ARG A 130 12.47 24.73 19.57
N ALA A 131 13.59 24.37 20.19
CA ALA A 131 14.35 25.23 21.08
C ALA A 131 14.98 26.43 20.33
N GLU A 132 15.47 26.22 19.11
CA GLU A 132 15.98 27.31 18.26
C GLU A 132 14.87 28.27 17.86
N ARG A 133 13.73 27.75 17.36
CA ARG A 133 12.61 28.59 16.93
C ARG A 133 11.97 29.35 18.09
N SER A 134 11.83 28.72 19.26
CA SER A 134 11.35 29.38 20.48
C SER A 134 12.28 30.53 20.89
N ARG A 135 13.61 30.32 20.87
CA ARG A 135 14.60 31.38 21.14
C ARG A 135 14.53 32.54 20.14
N GLU A 136 14.33 32.26 18.86
CA GLU A 136 14.14 33.30 17.83
C GLU A 136 12.88 34.14 18.06
N LEU A 137 11.77 33.51 18.47
CA LEU A 137 10.52 34.21 18.79
C LEU A 137 10.66 35.04 20.07
N ALA A 138 11.31 34.48 21.09
CA ALA A 138 11.62 35.20 22.33
C ALA A 138 12.50 36.43 22.09
N ALA A 139 13.51 36.31 21.21
CA ALA A 139 14.34 37.43 20.79
C ALA A 139 13.56 38.54 20.04
N LYS A 140 12.40 38.21 19.47
CA LYS A 140 11.46 39.17 18.85
C LYS A 140 10.45 39.76 19.85
N GLY A 141 10.60 39.49 21.15
CA GLY A 141 9.76 40.02 22.21
C GLY A 141 8.50 39.21 22.53
N VAL A 142 8.39 37.98 22.02
CA VAL A 142 7.33 37.04 22.42
C VAL A 142 7.68 36.47 23.81
N GLU A 143 6.70 36.35 24.70
CA GLU A 143 6.89 35.72 26.02
C GLU A 143 7.42 34.26 25.86
N PRO A 144 8.39 33.79 26.67
CA PRO A 144 9.00 32.48 26.49
C PRO A 144 8.04 31.30 26.40
N GLU A 145 7.02 31.23 27.26
CA GLU A 145 6.02 30.16 27.25
C GLU A 145 5.19 30.19 25.95
N LEU A 146 4.76 31.39 25.54
CA LEU A 146 4.03 31.58 24.28
C LEU A 146 4.91 31.28 23.06
N ALA A 147 6.20 31.63 23.10
CA ALA A 147 7.16 31.35 22.03
C ALA A 147 7.37 29.84 21.84
N GLU A 148 7.43 29.07 22.92
CA GLU A 148 7.51 27.60 22.88
C GLU A 148 6.24 26.99 22.28
N ALA A 149 5.07 27.39 22.77
CA ALA A 149 3.79 26.91 22.26
C ALA A 149 3.61 27.21 20.76
N MET A 150 3.95 28.44 20.33
CA MET A 150 3.88 28.84 18.92
C MET A 150 4.85 28.05 18.04
N ALA A 151 6.08 27.80 18.52
CA ALA A 151 7.07 27.00 17.79
C ALA A 151 6.58 25.56 17.60
N ASP A 152 6.00 24.96 18.64
CA ASP A 152 5.47 23.61 18.57
C ASP A 152 4.26 23.50 17.63
N GLU A 153 3.28 24.39 17.76
CA GLU A 153 2.09 24.42 16.91
C GLU A 153 2.47 24.60 15.43
N LEU A 154 3.39 25.52 15.14
CA LEU A 154 3.87 25.75 13.77
C LEU A 154 4.53 24.50 13.18
N LEU A 155 5.38 23.82 13.95
CA LEU A 155 6.07 22.63 13.48
C LEU A 155 5.08 21.49 13.23
N ASN A 156 4.23 21.19 14.21
CA ASN A 156 3.23 20.13 14.12
C ASN A 156 2.33 20.35 12.89
N ALA A 157 1.79 21.56 12.72
CA ALA A 157 0.90 21.87 11.59
C ALA A 157 1.59 21.74 10.23
N ARG A 158 2.83 22.24 10.09
CA ARG A 158 3.58 22.16 8.83
C ARG A 158 4.04 20.73 8.54
N PHE A 159 4.53 20.03 9.56
CA PHE A 159 4.96 18.64 9.44
C PHE A 159 3.78 17.74 9.05
N ASP A 160 2.68 17.78 9.80
CA ASP A 160 1.54 16.87 9.58
C ASP A 160 0.93 17.06 8.19
N ARG A 161 0.75 18.32 7.75
CA ARG A 161 0.26 18.62 6.39
C ARG A 161 1.21 18.07 5.32
N THR A 162 2.50 18.25 5.50
CA THR A 162 3.53 17.82 4.53
C THR A 162 3.63 16.29 4.51
N PHE A 163 3.67 15.65 5.68
CA PHE A 163 3.71 14.20 5.85
C PHE A 163 2.48 13.56 5.20
N GLN A 164 1.28 14.10 5.45
CA GLN A 164 0.05 13.61 4.84
C GLN A 164 0.07 13.79 3.31
N GLY A 165 0.61 14.90 2.80
CA GLY A 165 0.77 15.12 1.36
C GLY A 165 1.73 14.11 0.71
N LEU A 166 2.93 13.94 1.29
CA LEU A 166 3.97 13.06 0.77
C LEU A 166 3.60 11.58 0.89
N SER A 167 2.92 11.17 1.97
CA SER A 167 2.51 9.77 2.19
C SER A 167 1.68 9.20 1.03
N LYS A 168 0.86 10.04 0.38
CA LYS A 168 0.03 9.68 -0.77
C LYS A 168 0.86 9.12 -1.93
N ALA A 169 1.94 9.82 -2.28
CA ALA A 169 2.84 9.42 -3.34
C ALA A 169 3.86 8.37 -2.86
N ALA A 170 4.36 8.52 -1.63
CA ALA A 170 5.44 7.69 -1.09
C ALA A 170 5.03 6.22 -0.86
N LEU A 171 3.72 5.90 -0.83
CA LEU A 171 3.25 4.53 -0.62
C LEU A 171 3.76 3.55 -1.70
N ILE A 172 4.10 4.05 -2.91
CA ILE A 172 4.77 3.25 -3.94
C ILE A 172 6.11 2.66 -3.48
N LEU A 173 6.82 3.34 -2.55
CA LEU A 173 8.10 2.88 -1.98
C LEU A 173 7.94 1.66 -1.09
N LEU A 174 6.73 1.39 -0.58
CA LEU A 174 6.45 0.19 0.20
C LEU A 174 6.48 -1.07 -0.68
N VAL A 175 6.11 -0.97 -1.96
CA VAL A 175 6.07 -2.10 -2.89
C VAL A 175 7.43 -2.80 -3.06
N PRO A 176 8.55 -2.11 -3.37
CA PRO A 176 9.85 -2.76 -3.45
C PRO A 176 10.33 -3.31 -2.10
N LEU A 177 10.05 -2.62 -0.98
CA LEU A 177 10.37 -3.14 0.36
C LEU A 177 9.62 -4.46 0.64
N LEU A 178 8.34 -4.55 0.29
CA LEU A 178 7.57 -5.79 0.42
C LEU A 178 8.05 -6.87 -0.54
N ALA A 179 8.45 -6.50 -1.76
CA ALA A 179 9.01 -7.45 -2.73
C ALA A 179 10.28 -8.12 -2.21
N LEU A 180 11.11 -7.42 -1.42
CA LEU A 180 12.25 -8.03 -0.74
C LEU A 180 11.82 -9.09 0.27
N GLY A 181 10.80 -8.82 1.09
CA GLY A 181 10.25 -9.82 2.02
C GLY A 181 9.69 -11.04 1.31
N VAL A 182 8.98 -10.82 0.20
CA VAL A 182 8.49 -11.90 -0.66
C VAL A 182 9.65 -12.68 -1.28
N ALA A 183 10.75 -12.02 -1.66
CA ALA A 183 11.95 -12.68 -2.15
C ALA A 183 12.59 -13.58 -1.10
N LEU A 184 12.67 -13.13 0.16
CA LEU A 184 13.20 -13.92 1.27
C LEU A 184 12.34 -15.15 1.58
N VAL A 185 11.01 -15.01 1.53
CA VAL A 185 10.07 -16.10 1.81
C VAL A 185 9.89 -17.05 0.61
N THR A 186 10.07 -16.53 -0.61
CA THR A 186 9.88 -17.27 -1.88
C THR A 186 11.06 -17.13 -2.84
N PRO A 187 12.29 -17.52 -2.44
CA PRO A 187 13.49 -17.26 -3.24
C PRO A 187 13.49 -17.96 -4.60
N ARG A 188 12.69 -19.03 -4.75
CA ARG A 188 12.54 -19.80 -6.01
C ARG A 188 11.48 -19.24 -6.97
N ALA A 189 10.87 -18.08 -6.71
CA ALA A 189 9.80 -17.54 -7.54
C ALA A 189 10.28 -16.54 -8.61
N GLY A 190 11.46 -15.97 -8.43
CA GLY A 190 12.05 -14.97 -9.32
C GLY A 190 11.45 -13.56 -9.16
N PRO A 191 12.13 -12.52 -9.69
CA PRO A 191 11.82 -11.12 -9.44
C PRO A 191 10.44 -10.68 -9.94
N SER A 192 10.01 -11.17 -11.10
CA SER A 192 8.69 -10.85 -11.65
C SER A 192 7.56 -11.29 -10.73
N PHE A 193 7.70 -12.45 -10.09
CA PHE A 193 6.73 -12.93 -9.10
C PHE A 193 6.72 -12.01 -7.86
N TRP A 194 7.89 -11.69 -7.32
CA TRP A 194 8.01 -10.89 -6.09
C TRP A 194 7.35 -9.51 -6.26
N LEU A 195 7.59 -8.84 -7.39
CA LEU A 195 7.01 -7.53 -7.68
C LEU A 195 5.49 -7.61 -7.88
N VAL A 196 5.01 -8.53 -8.72
CA VAL A 196 3.57 -8.67 -9.03
C VAL A 196 2.79 -9.09 -7.77
N PHE A 197 3.32 -10.03 -6.99
CA PHE A 197 2.71 -10.43 -5.73
C PHE A 197 2.60 -9.25 -4.77
N SER A 198 3.67 -8.46 -4.63
CA SER A 198 3.69 -7.30 -3.73
C SER A 198 2.69 -6.23 -4.14
N LEU A 199 2.55 -5.95 -5.44
CA LEU A 199 1.53 -5.01 -5.95
C LEU A 199 0.11 -5.47 -5.61
N HIS A 200 -0.22 -6.74 -5.87
CA HIS A 200 -1.53 -7.29 -5.53
C HIS A 200 -1.77 -7.38 -4.02
N TYR A 201 -0.73 -7.73 -3.25
CA TYR A 201 -0.77 -7.78 -1.80
C TYR A 201 -1.06 -6.40 -1.21
N THR A 202 -0.31 -5.36 -1.61
CA THR A 202 -0.54 -4.00 -1.13
C THR A 202 -1.92 -3.50 -1.54
N ALA A 203 -2.35 -3.73 -2.79
CA ALA A 203 -3.69 -3.37 -3.24
C ALA A 203 -4.79 -4.04 -2.39
N ALA A 204 -4.67 -5.34 -2.13
CA ALA A 204 -5.63 -6.07 -1.31
C ALA A 204 -5.65 -5.59 0.14
N VAL A 205 -4.49 -5.33 0.75
CA VAL A 205 -4.39 -4.81 2.13
C VAL A 205 -5.02 -3.42 2.22
N LEU A 206 -4.75 -2.50 1.29
CA LEU A 206 -5.35 -1.15 1.29
C LEU A 206 -6.89 -1.19 1.28
N LEU A 207 -7.48 -2.10 0.50
CA LEU A 207 -8.93 -2.28 0.42
C LEU A 207 -9.50 -3.02 1.64
N ALA A 208 -8.87 -4.12 2.03
CA ALA A 208 -9.35 -4.96 3.12
C ALA A 208 -9.33 -4.21 4.46
N VAL A 209 -8.31 -3.37 4.68
CA VAL A 209 -8.21 -2.49 5.85
C VAL A 209 -9.39 -1.53 5.93
N HIS A 210 -9.81 -0.92 4.82
CA HIS A 210 -10.97 -0.02 4.81
C HIS A 210 -12.29 -0.75 5.11
N LEU A 211 -12.47 -1.92 4.50
CA LEU A 211 -13.66 -2.76 4.73
C LEU A 211 -13.72 -3.28 6.17
N ALA A 212 -12.59 -3.75 6.69
CA ALA A 212 -12.48 -4.24 8.04
C ALA A 212 -12.60 -3.13 9.08
N TRP A 213 -12.00 -1.96 8.83
CA TRP A 213 -12.11 -0.82 9.74
C TRP A 213 -13.55 -0.29 9.81
N ALA A 214 -14.24 -0.14 8.68
CA ALA A 214 -15.66 0.25 8.66
C ALA A 214 -16.52 -0.73 9.47
N PHE A 215 -16.19 -2.02 9.45
CA PHE A 215 -16.86 -3.06 10.23
C PHE A 215 -16.51 -2.97 11.73
N VAL A 216 -15.22 -2.92 12.08
CA VAL A 216 -14.74 -2.90 13.48
C VAL A 216 -15.21 -1.65 14.21
N THR A 217 -15.10 -0.46 13.59
CA THR A 217 -15.45 0.79 14.24
C THR A 217 -16.97 0.90 14.47
N ARG A 218 -17.79 0.66 13.44
CA ARG A 218 -19.25 0.83 13.53
C ARG A 218 -19.98 -0.24 14.33
N LEU A 219 -19.52 -1.50 14.28
CA LEU A 219 -20.26 -2.60 14.91
C LEU A 219 -19.70 -3.00 16.26
N VAL A 220 -18.40 -2.82 16.49
CA VAL A 220 -17.74 -3.38 17.68
C VAL A 220 -17.28 -2.27 18.61
N LEU A 221 -16.56 -1.27 18.13
CA LEU A 221 -16.01 -0.22 19.01
C LEU A 221 -17.09 0.75 19.52
N GLU A 222 -18.01 1.17 18.64
CA GLU A 222 -19.17 2.00 19.04
C GLU A 222 -20.10 1.22 20.00
N ALA A 223 -20.34 -0.06 19.73
CA ALA A 223 -21.18 -0.90 20.59
C ALA A 223 -20.56 -1.15 21.97
N LEU A 224 -19.23 -1.22 22.06
CA LEU A 224 -18.48 -1.44 23.31
C LEU A 224 -18.04 -0.14 23.99
N GLN A 225 -18.39 1.03 23.45
CA GLN A 225 -17.99 2.35 23.97
C GLN A 225 -16.46 2.49 24.15
N LEU A 226 -15.69 1.85 23.28
CA LEU A 226 -14.22 1.84 23.34
C LEU A 226 -13.65 3.04 22.57
N GLU A 227 -13.61 4.19 23.24
CA GLU A 227 -13.10 5.43 22.63
C GLU A 227 -11.56 5.46 22.54
N GLN A 228 -10.86 4.97 23.56
CA GLN A 228 -9.41 5.02 23.65
C GLN A 228 -8.82 3.86 24.45
N GLY A 229 -7.52 3.61 24.28
CA GLY A 229 -6.78 2.62 25.05
C GLY A 229 -6.21 1.45 24.25
N PRO A 230 -5.41 0.59 24.89
CA PRO A 230 -4.65 -0.47 24.23
C PRO A 230 -5.54 -1.52 23.55
N LEU A 231 -6.72 -1.79 24.11
CA LEU A 231 -7.66 -2.74 23.52
C LEU A 231 -8.15 -2.28 22.14
N ARG A 232 -8.47 -0.98 21.98
CA ARG A 232 -8.84 -0.41 20.68
C ARG A 232 -7.71 -0.57 19.68
N TRP A 233 -6.47 -0.23 20.05
CA TRP A 233 -5.30 -0.37 19.19
C TRP A 233 -5.08 -1.82 18.74
N VAL A 234 -5.14 -2.78 19.67
CA VAL A 234 -5.00 -4.21 19.37
C VAL A 234 -6.10 -4.67 18.43
N MET A 235 -7.35 -4.27 18.67
CA MET A 235 -8.48 -4.65 17.83
C MET A 235 -8.39 -4.07 16.43
N THR A 236 -7.77 -2.91 16.23
CA THR A 236 -7.69 -2.28 14.92
C THR A 236 -6.43 -2.62 14.15
N GLU A 237 -5.25 -2.34 14.72
CA GLU A 237 -3.96 -2.59 14.08
C GLU A 237 -3.67 -4.10 14.03
N GLY A 238 -4.03 -4.83 15.09
CA GLY A 238 -3.91 -6.28 15.14
C GLY A 238 -4.84 -6.97 14.13
N ALA A 239 -6.07 -6.46 13.92
CA ALA A 239 -6.94 -6.98 12.87
C ALA A 239 -6.39 -6.70 11.46
N ALA A 240 -5.89 -5.49 11.21
CA ALA A 240 -5.26 -5.15 9.94
C ALA A 240 -4.06 -6.07 9.63
N LEU A 241 -3.18 -6.29 10.61
CA LEU A 241 -2.05 -7.21 10.49
C LEU A 241 -2.52 -8.66 10.29
N GLY A 242 -3.53 -9.10 11.04
CA GLY A 242 -4.12 -10.43 10.92
C GLY A 242 -4.69 -10.68 9.52
N ILE A 243 -5.44 -9.73 8.97
CA ILE A 243 -5.95 -9.79 7.59
C ILE A 243 -4.81 -9.88 6.58
N SER A 244 -3.77 -9.07 6.75
CA SER A 244 -2.56 -9.09 5.91
C SER A 244 -1.90 -10.47 5.92
N VAL A 245 -1.68 -11.06 7.11
CA VAL A 245 -1.09 -12.39 7.29
C VAL A 245 -1.95 -13.48 6.64
N LEU A 246 -3.26 -13.46 6.91
CA LEU A 246 -4.21 -14.44 6.38
C LEU A 246 -4.28 -14.37 4.85
N TRP A 247 -4.34 -13.16 4.30
CA TRP A 247 -4.34 -12.97 2.85
C TRP A 247 -3.07 -13.53 2.23
N ALA A 248 -1.89 -13.22 2.80
CA ALA A 248 -0.60 -13.70 2.30
C ALA A 248 -0.50 -15.23 2.36
N ALA A 249 -0.91 -15.84 3.48
CA ALA A 249 -0.93 -17.28 3.64
C ALA A 249 -1.82 -17.96 2.59
N CYS A 250 -3.06 -17.49 2.43
CA CYS A 250 -4.00 -18.03 1.44
C CYS A 250 -3.48 -17.86 -0.01
N ALA A 251 -2.90 -16.70 -0.33
CA ALA A 251 -2.35 -16.42 -1.65
C ALA A 251 -1.15 -17.34 -1.97
N LEU A 252 -0.21 -17.49 -1.05
CA LEU A 252 0.97 -18.35 -1.23
C LEU A 252 0.60 -19.83 -1.28
N ARG A 253 -0.40 -20.26 -0.50
CA ARG A 253 -0.95 -21.61 -0.60
C ARG A 253 -1.43 -21.90 -2.01
N ARG A 254 -2.20 -20.98 -2.60
CA ARG A 254 -2.73 -21.12 -3.97
C ARG A 254 -1.62 -21.10 -5.02
N LEU A 255 -0.69 -20.15 -4.94
CA LEU A 255 0.32 -19.89 -5.98
C LEU A 255 1.48 -20.88 -5.98
N ARG A 256 1.84 -21.40 -4.80
CA ARG A 256 3.02 -22.25 -4.62
C ARG A 256 2.68 -23.69 -4.26
N SER A 257 1.39 -24.02 -4.19
CA SER A 257 0.89 -25.33 -3.74
C SER A 257 1.47 -25.75 -2.38
N TYR A 258 1.70 -24.78 -1.49
CA TYR A 258 2.24 -25.04 -0.16
C TYR A 258 1.23 -25.80 0.71
N ALA A 259 1.74 -26.73 1.54
CA ALA A 259 0.99 -27.24 2.68
C ALA A 259 0.59 -26.09 3.62
N TRP A 260 -0.52 -26.22 4.35
CA TRP A 260 -1.05 -25.15 5.20
C TRP A 260 -0.04 -24.62 6.22
N TRP A 261 0.73 -25.49 6.88
CA TRP A 261 1.73 -25.05 7.86
C TRP A 261 2.80 -24.14 7.22
N ARG A 262 3.27 -24.46 6.00
CA ARG A 262 4.23 -23.61 5.25
C ARG A 262 3.59 -22.31 4.84
N ALA A 263 2.34 -22.34 4.40
CA ALA A 263 1.61 -21.16 4.00
C ALA A 263 1.39 -20.20 5.18
N VAL A 264 0.99 -20.72 6.35
CA VAL A 264 0.83 -19.95 7.59
C VAL A 264 2.17 -19.39 8.05
N LEU A 265 3.23 -20.21 8.10
CA LEU A 265 4.58 -19.74 8.44
C LEU A 265 5.04 -18.62 7.48
N SER A 266 4.83 -18.80 6.18
CA SER A 266 5.15 -17.78 5.17
C SER A 266 4.35 -16.50 5.37
N GLY A 267 3.06 -16.61 5.67
CA GLY A 267 2.20 -15.46 6.00
C GLY A 267 2.66 -14.71 7.24
N LEU A 268 3.03 -15.43 8.31
CA LEU A 268 3.57 -14.85 9.54
C LEU A 268 4.91 -14.14 9.30
N LEU A 269 5.83 -14.78 8.58
CA LEU A 269 7.11 -14.16 8.20
C LEU A 269 6.89 -12.89 7.36
N LEU A 270 5.94 -12.91 6.42
CA LEU A 270 5.56 -11.72 5.66
C LEU A 270 4.88 -10.65 6.52
N GLY A 271 4.12 -11.03 7.55
CA GLY A 271 3.55 -10.10 8.53
C GLY A 271 4.63 -9.40 9.34
N VAL A 272 5.61 -10.13 9.86
CA VAL A 272 6.78 -9.56 10.55
C VAL A 272 7.55 -8.64 9.60
N TRP A 273 7.79 -9.08 8.37
CA TRP A 273 8.45 -8.25 7.37
C TRP A 273 7.64 -7.00 7.01
N PHE A 274 6.31 -7.10 6.94
CA PHE A 274 5.44 -5.96 6.69
C PHE A 274 5.59 -4.89 7.77
N LEU A 275 5.69 -5.28 9.05
CA LEU A 275 5.95 -4.34 10.15
C LEU A 275 7.31 -3.66 9.99
N ILE A 276 8.36 -4.42 9.67
CA ILE A 276 9.70 -3.87 9.41
C ILE A 276 9.66 -2.89 8.23
N ALA A 277 9.04 -3.29 7.11
CA ALA A 277 8.89 -2.45 5.93
C ALA A 277 8.10 -1.17 6.22
N MET A 278 7.08 -1.24 7.06
CA MET A 278 6.30 -0.08 7.52
C MET A 278 7.13 0.87 8.38
N ILE A 279 7.92 0.35 9.33
CA ILE A 279 8.83 1.17 10.15
C ILE A 279 9.87 1.85 9.26
N SER A 280 10.50 1.11 8.34
CA SER A 280 11.47 1.66 7.40
C SER A 280 10.85 2.71 6.48
N TYR A 281 9.64 2.46 5.97
CA TYR A 281 8.88 3.42 5.16
C TYR A 281 8.61 4.72 5.92
N ARG A 282 8.09 4.62 7.15
CA ARG A 282 7.77 5.81 7.95
C ARG A 282 9.03 6.58 8.35
N TYR A 283 10.13 5.88 8.64
CA TYR A 283 11.42 6.52 8.92
C TYR A 283 11.96 7.31 7.72
N ALA A 284 11.92 6.70 6.53
CA ALA A 284 12.32 7.39 5.30
C ALA A 284 11.40 8.59 4.99
N LEU A 285 10.09 8.42 5.18
CA LEU A 285 9.11 9.47 4.98
C LEU A 285 9.25 10.61 6.00
N PHE A 286 9.63 10.32 7.24
CA PHE A 286 9.94 11.33 8.25
C PHE A 286 11.06 12.24 7.76
N TRP A 287 12.20 11.67 7.35
CA TRP A 287 13.35 12.45 6.90
C TRP A 287 13.08 13.23 5.61
N TRP A 288 12.28 12.66 4.70
CA TRP A 288 11.83 13.40 3.52
C TRP A 288 10.87 14.53 3.89
N THR A 289 9.98 14.32 4.85
CA THR A 289 9.10 15.39 5.33
C THR A 289 9.91 16.49 6.02
N TRP A 290 10.87 16.09 6.85
CA TRP A 290 11.75 17.01 7.58
C TRP A 290 12.49 17.95 6.62
N SER A 291 13.08 17.41 5.53
CA SER A 291 13.82 18.22 4.55
C SER A 291 12.97 19.22 3.76
N VAL A 292 11.63 19.10 3.81
CA VAL A 292 10.69 20.04 3.19
C VAL A 292 10.15 21.06 4.22
N VAL A 293 10.10 20.66 5.49
CA VAL A 293 9.52 21.44 6.58
C VAL A 293 10.54 22.44 7.17
N THR A 294 11.80 22.04 7.31
CA THR A 294 12.88 22.88 7.84
C THR A 294 13.60 23.60 6.73
#